data_AF-A0A1Q9DZ00-F1
#
_entry.id   AF-A0A1Q9DZ00-F1
#
_cell.length_a   1.000
_cell.length_b   1.000
_cell.length_c   1.000
_cell.angle_alpha   90.00
_cell.angle_beta   90.00
_cell.angle_gamma   90.00
#
_symmetry.space_group_name_H-M   'P 1'
#
loop_
_entity.id
_entity.type
_entity.pdbx_description
1 polymer ?
#
loop_
_entity_poly.entity_id
_entity_poly.type
_entity_poly.pdbx_seq_one_letter_code
_entity_poly.pdbx_strand_id
1 'polypeptide(L)'
;MEETTLTKTKYLHRFLADADIRLVRFGFLQALVREGRLWPRRQEAEHETFWCHWRQESLSALVAADDLCVGRDNEIHLRAKGGLFIVSVSHCWEAQQHPDPWGFQLKSLVSRLDAEFGTIHNRIGGHYEILLFVDFICLPQYLRTEPEQECFKCAMNSMHLLYAHEALSVRRLEELTPESMKRFHPSTIDIYSDDTKRLGPQPFEQLILNTTPYEQRGWCVAETQWMATHHMDKYAPMIPERFREREKIFTLAALSIKKVWKAATSAPGGLLQLQAFAMTPDRSCWGDGTVTALREFQACRSLRELTLRLSGNGITAKAAKELVAYLSRCDRLASLDLILVGETLNHGPR
;
A
#
# COMPACT_ATOMS: atom_id res chain seq x y z
N MET A 1 -18.56 16.68 25.35
CA MET A 1 -17.85 15.61 24.64
C MET A 1 -16.38 15.93 24.74
N GLU A 2 -15.55 15.01 25.24
CA GLU A 2 -14.09 15.21 25.17
C GLU A 2 -13.69 15.27 23.70
N GLU A 3 -13.09 16.37 23.28
CA GLU A 3 -12.49 16.51 21.95
C GLU A 3 -11.37 15.47 21.79
N THR A 4 -11.54 14.59 20.81
CA THR A 4 -10.66 13.45 20.57
C THR A 4 -9.44 13.84 19.72
N THR A 5 -8.46 12.93 19.63
CA THR A 5 -7.28 13.10 18.76
C THR A 5 -7.65 13.36 17.29
N LEU A 6 -8.84 12.93 16.85
CA LEU A 6 -9.33 13.04 15.46
C LEU A 6 -9.93 14.41 15.11
N THR A 7 -10.15 15.27 16.10
CA THR A 7 -10.75 16.61 15.91
C THR A 7 -9.77 17.74 16.27
N LYS A 8 -8.75 17.47 17.08
CA LYS A 8 -7.75 18.49 17.40
C LYS A 8 -6.64 18.51 16.36
N THR A 9 -6.70 19.49 15.49
CA THR A 9 -5.76 19.79 14.42
C THR A 9 -4.30 19.90 14.86
N LYS A 10 -4.04 20.30 16.11
CA LYS A 10 -2.68 20.27 16.67
C LYS A 10 -2.04 18.87 16.69
N TYR A 11 -2.84 17.80 16.81
CA TYR A 11 -2.32 16.43 16.75
C TYR A 11 -2.03 16.01 15.33
N LEU A 12 -2.87 16.42 14.37
CA LEU A 12 -2.56 16.22 12.95
C LEU A 12 -1.27 16.94 12.57
N HIS A 13 -1.13 18.23 12.92
CA HIS A 13 0.09 19.00 12.66
C HIS A 13 1.33 18.36 13.30
N ARG A 14 1.24 17.98 14.58
CA ARG A 14 2.32 17.27 15.26
C ARG A 14 2.63 15.94 14.59
N PHE A 15 1.64 15.17 14.16
CA PHE A 15 1.86 13.91 13.47
C PHE A 15 2.59 14.12 12.15
N LEU A 16 2.20 15.12 11.35
CA LEU A 16 2.90 15.48 10.12
C LEU A 16 4.38 15.81 10.41
N ALA A 17 4.67 16.51 11.51
CA ALA A 17 6.04 16.84 11.92
C ALA A 17 6.82 15.62 12.43
N ASP A 18 6.29 14.90 13.41
CA ASP A 18 6.95 13.77 14.08
C ASP A 18 7.24 12.61 13.10
N ALA A 19 6.41 12.44 12.07
CA ALA A 19 6.59 11.42 11.03
C ALA A 19 7.26 11.95 9.74
N ASP A 20 7.68 13.23 9.73
CA ASP A 20 8.23 13.93 8.57
C ASP A 20 7.43 13.73 7.27
N ILE A 21 6.10 13.84 7.39
CA ILE A 21 5.20 13.73 6.24
C ILE A 21 5.25 15.04 5.46
N ARG A 22 5.62 14.95 4.19
CA ARG A 22 5.60 16.10 3.28
C ARG A 22 4.39 16.02 2.38
N LEU A 23 3.51 17.00 2.47
CA LEU A 23 2.34 17.06 1.61
C LEU A 23 2.75 17.57 0.22
N VAL A 24 2.16 17.01 -0.84
CA VAL A 24 2.46 17.41 -2.22
C VAL A 24 1.50 18.50 -2.67
N ARG A 25 2.01 19.52 -3.35
CA ARG A 25 1.15 20.58 -3.92
C ARG A 25 0.36 20.05 -5.10
N PHE A 26 -0.92 20.40 -5.18
CA PHE A 26 -1.74 20.04 -6.34
C PHE A 26 -1.18 20.55 -7.66
N GLY A 27 -0.63 21.78 -7.66
CA GLY A 27 -0.01 22.37 -8.84
C GLY A 27 1.18 21.56 -9.37
N PHE A 28 1.89 20.83 -8.50
CA PHE A 28 2.95 19.93 -8.92
C PHE A 28 2.39 18.72 -9.67
N LEU A 29 1.30 18.12 -9.18
CA LEU A 29 0.63 17.00 -9.86
C LEU A 29 0.10 17.42 -11.24
N GLN A 30 -0.44 18.64 -11.36
CA GLN A 30 -0.83 19.20 -12.66
C GLN A 30 0.37 19.35 -13.61
N ALA A 31 1.53 19.78 -13.09
CA ALA A 31 2.76 19.87 -13.87
C ALA A 31 3.22 18.49 -14.38
N LEU A 32 3.20 17.46 -13.51
CA LEU A 32 3.52 16.08 -13.91
C LEU A 32 2.63 15.59 -15.06
N VAL A 33 1.32 15.82 -14.99
CA VAL A 33 0.40 15.45 -16.08
C VAL A 33 0.76 16.17 -17.39
N ARG A 34 1.04 17.47 -17.33
CA ARG A 34 1.39 18.29 -18.50
C ARG A 34 2.69 17.83 -19.15
N GLU A 35 3.66 17.43 -18.33
CA GLU A 35 4.98 16.95 -18.74
C GLU A 35 4.95 15.46 -19.14
N GLY A 36 3.83 14.77 -18.96
CA GLY A 36 3.71 13.33 -19.23
C GLY A 36 4.53 12.47 -18.25
N ARG A 37 4.83 12.99 -17.06
CA ARG A 37 5.60 12.32 -16.01
C ARG A 37 4.69 11.55 -15.05
N LEU A 38 5.25 10.54 -14.41
CA LEU A 38 4.58 9.76 -13.37
C LEU A 38 4.84 10.36 -11.98
N TRP A 39 4.19 9.81 -10.96
CA TRP A 39 4.50 10.18 -9.59
C TRP A 39 5.96 9.87 -9.26
N PRO A 40 6.76 10.86 -8.81
CA PRO A 40 8.08 10.57 -8.26
C PRO A 40 7.94 9.89 -6.89
N ARG A 41 8.96 9.15 -6.46
CA ARG A 41 9.04 8.76 -5.04
C ARG A 41 9.29 10.01 -4.20
N ARG A 42 8.95 9.93 -2.91
CA ARG A 42 9.27 10.96 -1.92
C ARG A 42 10.68 11.53 -2.05
N GLN A 43 11.70 10.67 -2.14
CA GLN A 43 13.09 11.10 -2.18
C GLN A 43 13.43 11.97 -3.40
N GLU A 44 12.88 11.66 -4.58
CA GLU A 44 13.09 12.50 -5.75
C GLU A 44 12.27 13.78 -5.68
N ALA A 45 11.03 13.68 -5.20
CA ALA A 45 10.11 14.80 -5.09
C ALA A 45 10.61 15.92 -4.16
N GLU A 46 11.44 15.60 -3.16
CA GLU A 46 11.99 16.58 -2.21
C GLU A 46 12.81 17.70 -2.86
N HIS A 47 13.41 17.42 -4.01
CA HIS A 47 14.27 18.37 -4.73
C HIS A 47 13.56 19.01 -5.92
N GLU A 48 12.30 18.65 -6.16
CA GLU A 48 11.55 19.15 -7.30
C GLU A 48 10.89 20.50 -7.02
N THR A 49 10.85 21.31 -8.06
CA THR A 49 10.10 22.56 -8.11
C THR A 49 9.24 22.59 -9.37
N PHE A 50 8.17 23.39 -9.33
CA PHE A 50 7.33 23.61 -10.50
C PHE A 50 6.95 25.07 -10.64
N TRP A 51 6.69 25.47 -11.89
CA TRP A 51 6.21 26.80 -12.19
C TRP A 51 4.72 26.95 -11.84
N CYS A 52 4.45 27.87 -10.93
CA CYS A 52 3.14 28.11 -10.38
C CYS A 52 2.47 29.28 -11.12
N HIS A 53 1.70 28.99 -12.17
CA HIS A 53 1.18 30.01 -13.10
C HIS A 53 0.37 31.13 -12.42
N TRP A 54 -0.44 30.84 -11.42
CA TRP A 54 -1.21 31.88 -10.73
C TRP A 54 -0.40 32.77 -9.78
N ARG A 55 0.73 32.27 -9.24
CA ARG A 55 1.62 33.02 -8.36
C ARG A 55 2.80 33.64 -9.11
N GLN A 56 3.01 33.23 -10.36
CA GLN A 56 4.12 33.68 -11.21
C GLN A 56 5.48 33.45 -10.56
N GLU A 57 5.63 32.32 -9.86
CA GLU A 57 6.87 31.94 -9.18
C GLU A 57 7.11 30.42 -9.26
N SER A 58 8.35 30.01 -9.00
CA SER A 58 8.68 28.60 -8.82
C SER A 58 8.45 28.20 -7.37
N LEU A 59 7.71 27.11 -7.15
CA LEU A 59 7.42 26.57 -5.82
C LEU A 59 8.03 25.18 -5.65
N SER A 60 8.37 24.82 -4.41
CA SER A 60 8.68 23.43 -4.06
C SER A 60 7.48 22.52 -4.32
N ALA A 61 7.75 21.32 -4.83
CA ALA A 61 6.74 20.28 -5.02
C ALA A 61 6.09 19.85 -3.69
N LEU A 62 6.91 19.79 -2.64
CA LEU A 62 6.56 19.30 -1.31
C LEU A 62 6.50 20.43 -0.27
N VAL A 63 5.67 20.22 0.75
CA VAL A 63 5.44 21.14 1.87
C VAL A 63 5.67 20.41 3.19
N ALA A 64 6.49 21.00 4.05
CA ALA A 64 6.79 20.48 5.38
C ALA A 64 5.74 20.88 6.41
N ALA A 65 5.66 20.11 7.51
CA ALA A 65 4.85 20.52 8.66
C ALA A 65 5.29 21.88 9.23
N ASP A 66 6.57 22.23 9.12
CA ASP A 66 7.11 23.52 9.55
C ASP A 66 6.56 24.71 8.74
N ASP A 67 6.15 24.47 7.49
CA ASP A 67 5.50 25.46 6.62
C ASP A 67 4.02 25.66 6.96
N LEU A 68 3.47 24.78 7.79
CA LEU A 68 2.10 24.81 8.28
C LEU A 68 2.07 25.40 9.69
N CYS A 69 0.96 26.06 10.03
CA CYS A 69 0.68 26.52 11.39
C CYS A 69 -0.76 26.19 11.78
N VAL A 70 -0.99 26.03 13.07
CA VAL A 70 -2.33 25.81 13.62
C VAL A 70 -2.84 27.15 14.14
N GLY A 71 -3.96 27.60 13.57
CA GLY A 71 -4.61 28.85 13.95
C GLY A 71 -5.31 28.75 15.31
N ARG A 72 -5.78 29.90 15.82
CA ARG A 72 -6.58 29.95 17.07
C ARG A 72 -7.96 29.31 16.91
N ASP A 73 -8.39 29.14 15.67
CA ASP A 73 -9.61 28.47 15.21
C ASP A 73 -9.48 26.94 15.16
N ASN A 74 -8.33 26.37 15.54
CA ASN A 74 -8.04 24.94 15.38
C ASN A 74 -8.06 24.49 13.90
N GLU A 75 -7.76 25.39 12.96
CA GLU A 75 -7.57 25.04 11.55
C GLU A 75 -6.07 25.02 11.19
N ILE A 76 -5.68 24.22 10.18
CA ILE A 76 -4.34 24.28 9.60
C ILE A 76 -4.33 25.38 8.57
N HIS A 77 -3.37 26.27 8.71
CA HIS A 77 -3.07 27.32 7.74
C HIS A 77 -1.69 27.07 7.17
N LEU A 78 -1.50 27.46 5.91
CA LEU A 78 -0.15 27.70 5.43
C LEU A 78 0.36 28.97 6.10
N ARG A 79 1.67 29.05 6.39
CA ARG A 79 2.28 30.31 6.84
C ARG A 79 2.13 31.43 5.80
N ALA A 80 2.00 31.06 4.51
CA ALA A 80 1.63 31.98 3.45
C ALA A 80 0.12 32.28 3.49
N LYS A 81 -0.28 33.54 3.31
CA LYS A 81 -1.68 33.99 3.33
C LYS A 81 -2.51 33.26 2.24
N GLY A 82 -3.64 32.66 2.64
CA GLY A 82 -4.62 32.03 1.73
C GLY A 82 -5.42 30.93 2.43
N GLY A 83 -6.53 30.48 1.81
CA GLY A 83 -7.23 29.29 2.28
C GLY A 83 -6.38 28.02 2.07
N LEU A 84 -6.61 26.96 2.84
CA LEU A 84 -5.91 25.69 2.71
C LEU A 84 -6.89 24.53 2.71
N PHE A 85 -6.76 23.65 1.72
CA PHE A 85 -7.41 22.33 1.70
C PHE A 85 -6.35 21.24 1.76
N ILE A 86 -6.56 20.27 2.65
CA ILE A 86 -5.73 19.06 2.73
C ILE A 86 -6.56 17.87 2.28
N VAL A 87 -6.04 17.12 1.31
CA VAL A 87 -6.73 15.99 0.68
C VAL A 87 -5.87 14.73 0.79
N SER A 88 -6.36 13.71 1.49
CA SER A 88 -5.73 12.39 1.46
C SER A 88 -6.22 11.57 0.29
N VAL A 89 -5.31 10.89 -0.38
CA VAL A 89 -5.59 10.11 -1.59
C VAL A 89 -5.38 8.63 -1.29
N SER A 90 -6.49 7.93 -1.12
CA SER A 90 -6.54 6.47 -1.06
C SER A 90 -6.48 5.94 -2.49
N HIS A 91 -5.41 5.23 -2.84
CA HIS A 91 -5.13 4.81 -4.21
C HIS A 91 -4.52 3.41 -4.25
N CYS A 92 -4.42 2.86 -5.46
CA CYS A 92 -3.99 1.50 -5.67
C CYS A 92 -2.55 1.42 -6.16
N TRP A 93 -1.77 0.52 -5.58
CA TRP A 93 -0.48 0.13 -6.14
C TRP A 93 -0.63 -0.88 -7.28
N GLU A 94 -0.62 -0.44 -8.53
CA GLU A 94 -0.80 -1.33 -9.69
C GLU A 94 0.44 -2.18 -10.04
N ALA A 95 1.63 -1.77 -9.59
CA ALA A 95 2.83 -2.60 -9.59
C ALA A 95 3.57 -2.46 -8.25
N GLN A 96 4.35 -3.48 -7.87
CA GLN A 96 5.15 -3.47 -6.65
C GLN A 96 6.17 -2.32 -6.63
N GLN A 97 6.73 -1.98 -7.80
CA GLN A 97 7.78 -0.99 -7.93
C GLN A 97 7.26 0.44 -8.08
N HIS A 98 6.02 0.61 -8.55
CA HIS A 98 5.42 1.91 -8.79
C HIS A 98 3.88 1.82 -8.71
N PRO A 99 3.21 2.72 -7.98
CA PRO A 99 1.77 2.62 -7.77
C PRO A 99 0.94 2.89 -9.03
N ASP A 100 1.37 3.81 -9.89
CA ASP A 100 0.64 4.21 -11.10
C ASP A 100 1.54 4.18 -12.36
N PRO A 101 2.00 2.99 -12.80
CA PRO A 101 3.00 2.89 -13.86
C PRO A 101 2.48 3.35 -15.24
N TRP A 102 1.17 3.46 -15.42
CA TRP A 102 0.53 4.00 -16.63
C TRP A 102 0.14 5.48 -16.53
N GLY A 103 0.28 6.10 -15.35
CA GLY A 103 -0.12 7.49 -15.12
C GLY A 103 -1.64 7.71 -15.15
N PHE A 104 -2.44 6.65 -15.08
CA PHE A 104 -3.89 6.71 -15.17
C PHE A 104 -4.49 7.33 -13.90
N GLN A 105 -4.04 6.87 -12.73
CA GLN A 105 -4.54 7.37 -11.45
C GLN A 105 -4.18 8.84 -11.24
N LEU A 106 -2.96 9.25 -11.61
CA LEU A 106 -2.54 10.65 -11.61
C LEU A 106 -3.46 11.52 -12.48
N LYS A 107 -3.72 11.12 -13.73
CA LYS A 107 -4.60 11.86 -14.65
C LYS A 107 -6.04 11.94 -14.12
N SER A 108 -6.56 10.82 -13.61
CA SER A 108 -7.91 10.74 -13.02
C SER A 108 -8.03 11.64 -11.80
N LEU A 109 -7.04 11.62 -10.90
CA LEU A 109 -6.98 12.48 -9.72
C LEU A 109 -6.98 13.96 -10.09
N VAL A 110 -6.07 14.37 -10.98
CA VAL A 110 -5.96 15.76 -11.41
C VAL A 110 -7.25 16.24 -12.06
N SER A 111 -7.82 15.45 -12.97
CA SER A 111 -9.08 15.81 -13.64
C SER A 111 -10.25 15.95 -12.65
N ARG A 112 -10.37 15.06 -11.66
CA ARG A 112 -11.44 15.11 -10.64
C ARG A 112 -11.29 16.35 -9.76
N LEU A 113 -10.06 16.63 -9.30
CA LEU A 113 -9.79 17.77 -8.43
C LEU A 113 -9.91 19.10 -9.18
N ASP A 114 -9.51 19.19 -10.44
CA ASP A 114 -9.72 20.37 -11.28
C ASP A 114 -11.21 20.68 -11.43
N ALA A 115 -12.05 19.66 -11.67
CA ALA A 115 -13.49 19.85 -11.78
C ALA A 115 -14.13 20.30 -10.45
N GLU A 116 -13.74 19.66 -9.34
CA GLU A 116 -14.24 19.96 -8.00
C GLU A 116 -13.84 21.38 -7.57
N PHE A 117 -12.54 21.65 -7.56
CA PHE A 117 -11.99 22.90 -7.07
C PHE A 117 -12.18 24.06 -8.05
N GLY A 118 -12.19 23.82 -9.37
CA GLY A 118 -12.59 24.86 -10.34
C GLY A 118 -13.99 25.39 -10.06
N THR A 119 -14.92 24.52 -9.66
CA THR A 119 -16.28 24.93 -9.23
C THR A 119 -16.24 25.73 -7.93
N ILE A 120 -15.42 25.34 -6.95
CA ILE A 120 -15.27 26.05 -5.67
C ILE A 120 -14.67 27.44 -5.87
N HIS A 121 -13.61 27.56 -6.68
CA HIS A 121 -12.98 28.83 -7.01
C HIS A 121 -13.98 29.83 -7.57
N ASN A 122 -14.81 29.39 -8.53
CA ASN A 122 -15.84 30.21 -9.14
C ASN A 122 -16.94 30.66 -8.17
N ARG A 123 -17.20 29.89 -7.09
CA ARG A 123 -18.25 30.18 -6.11
C ARG A 123 -17.79 31.09 -4.98
N ILE A 124 -16.63 30.79 -4.40
CA ILE A 124 -16.20 31.43 -3.14
C ILE A 124 -15.39 32.70 -3.40
N GLY A 125 -14.68 32.78 -4.53
CA GLY A 125 -13.80 33.90 -4.85
C GLY A 125 -12.62 33.96 -3.87
N GLY A 126 -11.41 33.63 -4.34
CA GLY A 126 -10.21 33.71 -3.51
C GLY A 126 -9.11 32.76 -3.93
N HIS A 127 -7.92 32.99 -3.36
CA HIS A 127 -6.76 32.13 -3.53
C HIS A 127 -6.69 31.15 -2.35
N TYR A 128 -6.67 29.86 -2.66
CA TYR A 128 -6.49 28.79 -1.68
C TYR A 128 -5.48 27.80 -2.23
N GLU A 129 -4.73 27.13 -1.36
CA GLU A 129 -3.85 26.04 -1.76
C GLU A 129 -4.52 24.69 -1.52
N ILE A 130 -4.21 23.73 -2.39
CA ILE A 130 -4.60 22.33 -2.20
C ILE A 130 -3.32 21.53 -1.99
N LEU A 131 -3.20 20.94 -0.81
CA LEU A 131 -2.13 20.02 -0.46
C LEU A 131 -2.69 18.60 -0.40
N LEU A 132 -1.94 17.65 -0.93
CA LEU A 132 -2.36 16.26 -0.94
C LEU A 132 -1.44 15.41 -0.10
N PHE A 133 -2.01 14.41 0.54
CA PHE A 133 -1.29 13.25 1.04
C PHE A 133 -1.47 12.09 0.04
N VAL A 134 -0.39 11.72 -0.63
CA VAL A 134 -0.26 10.54 -1.50
C VAL A 134 0.87 9.70 -0.91
N ASP A 135 0.58 8.51 -0.36
CA ASP A 135 1.57 7.76 0.43
C ASP A 135 2.95 7.60 -0.25
N PHE A 136 2.97 7.37 -1.58
CA PHE A 136 4.16 7.16 -2.39
C PHE A 136 5.07 8.40 -2.50
N ILE A 137 4.45 9.58 -2.62
CA ILE A 137 5.14 10.87 -2.75
C ILE A 137 5.41 11.47 -1.37
N CYS A 138 4.54 11.22 -0.40
CA CYS A 138 4.54 11.91 0.88
C CYS A 138 5.31 11.16 1.98
N LEU A 139 5.60 9.87 1.81
CA LEU A 139 6.36 9.05 2.75
C LEU A 139 7.64 8.51 2.11
N PRO A 140 8.74 8.33 2.88
CA PRO A 140 9.95 7.73 2.36
C PRO A 140 9.71 6.34 1.73
N GLN A 141 10.17 6.13 0.50
CA GLN A 141 9.99 4.87 -0.24
C GLN A 141 11.25 4.02 -0.21
N TYR A 142 11.16 2.74 -0.54
CA TYR A 142 12.34 1.86 -0.62
C TYR A 142 13.35 2.33 -1.69
N LEU A 143 14.67 2.29 -1.50
CA LEU A 143 15.43 1.95 -0.28
C LEU A 143 15.56 3.17 0.64
N ARG A 144 15.28 2.97 1.94
CA ARG A 144 15.30 4.04 2.94
C ARG A 144 16.63 4.10 3.69
N THR A 145 17.06 5.30 4.02
CA THR A 145 18.08 5.55 5.06
C THR A 145 17.54 5.23 6.46
N GLU A 146 18.40 5.17 7.47
CA GLU A 146 17.96 4.95 8.86
C GLU A 146 16.97 6.03 9.35
N PRO A 147 17.23 7.34 9.16
CA PRO A 147 16.25 8.37 9.51
C PRO A 147 14.92 8.23 8.77
N GLU A 148 14.97 7.99 7.46
CA GLU A 148 13.76 7.76 6.64
C GLU A 148 12.97 6.54 7.13
N GLN A 149 13.66 5.49 7.58
CA GLN A 149 13.06 4.29 8.12
C GLN A 149 12.35 4.55 9.46
N GLU A 150 12.88 5.46 10.29
CA GLU A 150 12.25 5.90 11.54
C GLU A 150 11.00 6.74 11.26
N CYS A 151 11.11 7.75 10.38
CA CYS A 151 9.98 8.57 9.95
C CYS A 151 8.85 7.70 9.37
N PHE A 152 9.19 6.75 8.50
CA PHE A 152 8.20 5.81 7.94
C PHE A 152 7.52 4.97 9.02
N LYS A 153 8.26 4.44 10.00
CA LYS A 153 7.66 3.68 11.11
C LYS A 153 6.72 4.55 11.93
N CYS A 154 7.11 5.80 12.20
CA CYS A 154 6.27 6.77 12.90
C CYS A 154 4.97 7.04 12.13
N ALA A 155 5.06 7.23 10.80
CA ALA A 155 3.91 7.38 9.92
C ALA A 155 2.97 6.16 9.97
N MET A 156 3.51 4.93 9.88
CA MET A 156 2.71 3.70 9.90
C MET A 156 1.91 3.54 11.21
N ASN A 157 2.49 3.93 12.35
CA ASN A 157 1.84 3.78 13.66
C ASN A 157 0.57 4.64 13.81
N SER A 158 0.49 5.75 13.08
CA SER A 158 -0.59 6.72 13.21
C SER A 158 -1.25 7.08 11.87
N MET A 159 -1.14 6.19 10.89
CA MET A 159 -1.65 6.42 9.52
C MET A 159 -3.15 6.74 9.48
N HIS A 160 -3.92 6.16 10.40
CA HIS A 160 -5.34 6.41 10.56
C HIS A 160 -5.69 7.90 10.69
N LEU A 161 -4.79 8.74 11.23
CA LEU A 161 -5.02 10.18 11.33
C LEU A 161 -5.17 10.85 9.95
N LEU A 162 -4.44 10.39 8.92
CA LEU A 162 -4.53 10.97 7.59
C LEU A 162 -5.84 10.63 6.87
N TYR A 163 -6.55 9.60 7.32
CA TYR A 163 -7.80 9.15 6.67
C TYR A 163 -9.05 9.40 7.52
N ALA A 164 -8.91 9.58 8.83
CA ALA A 164 -10.04 9.76 9.76
C ALA A 164 -10.15 11.15 10.38
N HIS A 165 -9.09 11.98 10.35
CA HIS A 165 -9.11 13.29 11.01
C HIS A 165 -9.97 14.31 10.23
N GLU A 166 -10.80 15.07 10.94
CA GLU A 166 -11.85 15.93 10.35
C GLU A 166 -11.32 17.05 9.43
N ALA A 167 -10.12 17.53 9.71
CA ALA A 167 -9.43 18.54 8.89
C ALA A 167 -8.99 18.04 7.50
N LEU A 168 -9.04 16.73 7.23
CA LEU A 168 -8.72 16.19 5.91
C LEU A 168 -9.99 15.73 5.19
N SER A 169 -10.04 16.03 3.90
CA SER A 169 -10.95 15.32 3.00
C SER A 169 -10.24 14.12 2.41
N VAL A 170 -10.95 13.02 2.16
CA VAL A 170 -10.36 11.84 1.52
C VAL A 170 -10.97 11.63 0.14
N ARG A 171 -10.14 11.30 -0.85
CA ARG A 171 -10.56 10.90 -2.19
C ARG A 171 -10.06 9.47 -2.44
N ARG A 172 -10.95 8.62 -2.97
CA ARG A 172 -10.60 7.24 -3.34
C ARG A 172 -10.46 7.15 -4.86
N LEU A 173 -9.33 6.57 -5.29
CA LEU A 173 -9.08 6.22 -6.67
C LEU A 173 -9.27 4.70 -6.80
N GLU A 174 -10.52 4.28 -6.94
CA GLU A 174 -10.91 2.87 -7.04
C GLU A 174 -10.67 2.27 -8.42
N GLU A 175 -10.59 3.13 -9.43
CA GLU A 175 -10.40 2.73 -10.82
C GLU A 175 -8.93 2.39 -11.06
N LEU A 176 -8.70 1.13 -11.44
CA LEU A 176 -7.42 0.68 -11.98
C LEU A 176 -7.28 1.09 -13.44
N THR A 177 -6.05 1.11 -13.95
CA THR A 177 -5.79 1.34 -15.37
C THR A 177 -6.60 0.34 -16.22
N PRO A 178 -7.44 0.77 -17.17
CA PRO A 178 -8.19 -0.13 -18.02
C PRO A 178 -7.28 -1.04 -18.85
N GLU A 179 -7.65 -2.32 -19.01
CA GLU A 179 -6.87 -3.30 -19.79
C GLU A 179 -6.60 -2.87 -21.24
N SER A 180 -7.53 -2.11 -21.84
CA SER A 180 -7.33 -1.53 -23.17
C SER A 180 -6.18 -0.53 -23.19
N MET A 181 -5.96 0.20 -22.09
CA MET A 181 -4.93 1.21 -21.93
C MET A 181 -3.59 0.58 -21.53
N LYS A 182 -3.62 -0.52 -20.76
CA LYS A 182 -2.40 -1.25 -20.35
C LYS A 182 -1.56 -1.75 -21.52
N ARG A 183 -2.20 -2.03 -22.66
CA ARG A 183 -1.52 -2.41 -23.92
C ARG A 183 -0.62 -1.30 -24.48
N PHE A 184 -0.85 -0.06 -24.06
CA PHE A 184 -0.10 1.10 -24.48
C PHE A 184 0.78 1.56 -23.31
N HIS A 185 1.91 0.89 -23.14
CA HIS A 185 2.95 1.29 -22.20
C HIS A 185 4.24 1.65 -22.97
N PRO A 186 5.07 2.55 -22.43
CA PRO A 186 6.41 2.77 -22.99
C PRO A 186 7.26 1.50 -22.87
N SER A 187 8.33 1.40 -23.66
CA SER A 187 9.30 0.30 -23.55
C SER A 187 10.03 0.28 -22.20
N THR A 188 10.16 1.45 -21.57
CA THR A 188 10.85 1.61 -20.30
C THR A 188 10.07 2.51 -19.36
N ILE A 189 10.25 2.28 -18.06
CA ILE A 189 9.73 3.11 -16.98
C ILE A 189 10.86 3.41 -16.00
N ASP A 190 10.91 4.64 -15.50
CA ASP A 190 11.86 5.02 -14.45
C ASP A 190 11.37 4.48 -13.10
N ILE A 191 12.06 3.46 -12.58
CA ILE A 191 11.77 2.86 -11.27
C ILE A 191 13.07 2.64 -10.50
N TYR A 192 12.96 2.48 -9.19
CA TYR A 192 14.11 2.15 -8.37
C TYR A 192 14.54 0.70 -8.61
N SER A 193 15.79 0.51 -9.04
CA SER A 193 16.37 -0.81 -9.29
C SER A 193 17.18 -1.25 -8.07
N ASP A 194 16.86 -2.44 -7.55
CA ASP A 194 17.58 -3.00 -6.41
C ASP A 194 19.03 -3.37 -6.75
N ASP A 195 19.28 -3.79 -7.99
CA ASP A 195 20.61 -4.17 -8.47
C ASP A 195 21.55 -2.97 -8.55
N THR A 196 21.04 -1.84 -9.05
CA THR A 196 21.84 -0.61 -9.24
C THR A 196 21.77 0.34 -8.06
N LYS A 197 20.85 0.10 -7.12
CA LYS A 197 20.53 0.97 -5.98
C LYS A 197 20.19 2.40 -6.38
N ARG A 198 19.66 2.61 -7.60
CA ARG A 198 19.38 3.91 -8.18
C ARG A 198 18.03 3.91 -8.90
N LEU A 199 17.43 5.09 -9.00
CA LEU A 199 16.35 5.34 -9.94
C LEU A 199 16.91 5.37 -11.36
N GLY A 200 16.23 4.70 -12.29
CA GLY A 200 16.56 4.80 -13.71
C GLY A 200 15.64 3.96 -14.58
N PRO A 201 15.83 4.03 -15.91
CA PRO A 201 14.96 3.36 -16.85
C PRO A 201 15.14 1.85 -16.74
N GLN A 202 14.03 1.14 -16.54
CA GLN A 202 13.94 -0.32 -16.56
C GLN A 202 12.89 -0.77 -17.59
N PRO A 203 13.02 -1.97 -18.18
CA PRO A 203 11.99 -2.52 -19.06
C PRO A 203 10.64 -2.59 -18.34
N PHE A 204 9.59 -2.10 -19.00
CA PHE A 204 8.25 -2.06 -18.41
C PHE A 204 7.73 -3.46 -18.05
N GLU A 205 8.10 -4.46 -18.84
CA GLU A 205 7.69 -5.86 -18.69
C GLU A 205 8.27 -6.53 -17.43
N GLN A 206 9.24 -5.91 -16.77
CA GLN A 206 9.81 -6.38 -15.50
C GLN A 206 9.01 -5.92 -14.27
N LEU A 207 7.99 -5.08 -14.45
CA LEU A 207 7.11 -4.68 -13.37
C LEU A 207 6.37 -5.90 -12.80
N ILE A 208 6.36 -6.02 -11.48
CA ILE A 208 5.60 -7.04 -10.77
C ILE A 208 4.21 -6.47 -10.56
N LEU A 209 3.30 -6.81 -11.47
CA LEU A 209 1.94 -6.26 -11.47
C LEU A 209 1.12 -6.80 -10.30
N ASN A 210 0.34 -5.91 -9.69
CA ASN A 210 -0.63 -6.28 -8.67
C ASN A 210 -2.01 -6.39 -9.31
N THR A 211 -2.46 -7.62 -9.52
CA THR A 211 -3.77 -7.92 -10.12
C THR A 211 -4.91 -8.01 -9.10
N THR A 212 -4.63 -7.72 -7.82
CA THR A 212 -5.64 -7.76 -6.75
C THR A 212 -6.65 -6.62 -6.96
N PRO A 213 -7.96 -6.85 -6.92
CA PRO A 213 -8.96 -5.78 -6.97
C PRO A 213 -8.82 -4.78 -5.81
N TYR A 214 -9.21 -3.52 -6.02
CA TYR A 214 -9.05 -2.43 -5.03
C TYR A 214 -9.58 -2.81 -3.65
N GLU A 215 -10.82 -3.32 -3.59
CA GLU A 215 -11.55 -3.65 -2.38
C GLU A 215 -10.97 -4.85 -1.60
N GLN A 216 -10.01 -5.56 -2.20
CA GLN A 216 -9.33 -6.71 -1.60
C GLN A 216 -7.91 -6.35 -1.14
N ARG A 217 -7.41 -5.15 -1.43
CA ARG A 217 -6.09 -4.69 -1.00
C ARG A 217 -6.13 -4.23 0.45
N GLY A 218 -5.32 -4.84 1.30
CA GLY A 218 -5.34 -4.62 2.75
C GLY A 218 -5.30 -3.15 3.18
N TRP A 219 -4.42 -2.36 2.56
CA TRP A 219 -4.32 -0.92 2.82
C TRP A 219 -5.56 -0.14 2.38
N CYS A 220 -6.07 -0.37 1.16
CA CYS A 220 -7.26 0.31 0.66
C CYS A 220 -8.51 0.00 1.52
N VAL A 221 -8.58 -1.21 2.09
CA VAL A 221 -9.63 -1.60 3.04
C VAL A 221 -9.49 -0.84 4.36
N ALA A 222 -8.27 -0.75 4.91
CA ALA A 222 -8.01 0.01 6.14
C ALA A 222 -8.39 1.48 5.98
N GLU A 223 -7.95 2.09 4.89
CA GLU A 223 -8.25 3.49 4.54
C GLU A 223 -9.76 3.72 4.40
N THR A 224 -10.47 2.78 3.76
CA THR A 224 -11.94 2.83 3.66
C THR A 224 -12.60 2.76 5.03
N GLN A 225 -12.09 1.95 5.95
CA GLN A 225 -12.64 1.83 7.30
C GLN A 225 -12.35 3.05 8.16
N TRP A 226 -11.15 3.61 8.07
CA TRP A 226 -10.81 4.86 8.75
C TRP A 226 -11.65 6.02 8.21
N MET A 227 -11.86 6.09 6.90
CA MET A 227 -12.71 7.12 6.30
C MET A 227 -14.17 6.99 6.74
N ALA A 228 -14.67 5.78 6.97
CA ALA A 228 -16.07 5.57 7.37
C ALA A 228 -16.43 6.29 8.68
N THR A 229 -15.45 6.70 9.50
CA THR A 229 -15.70 7.53 10.69
C THR A 229 -16.24 8.92 10.35
N HIS A 230 -15.98 9.45 9.15
CA HIS A 230 -16.56 10.72 8.68
C HIS A 230 -18.07 10.62 8.40
N HIS A 231 -18.58 9.40 8.18
CA HIS A 231 -19.95 9.13 7.78
C HIS A 231 -20.49 7.86 8.47
N MET A 232 -20.64 7.92 9.80
CA MET A 232 -21.17 6.82 10.63
C MET A 232 -22.55 6.29 10.20
N ASP A 233 -23.30 7.05 9.38
CA ASP A 233 -24.62 6.65 8.89
C ASP A 233 -24.61 5.62 7.75
N LYS A 234 -23.45 5.35 7.10
CA LYS A 234 -23.39 4.49 5.91
C LYS A 234 -22.52 3.24 6.04
N TYR A 235 -21.53 3.23 6.92
CA TYR A 235 -20.65 2.07 7.13
C TYR A 235 -20.17 2.02 8.57
N ALA A 236 -20.46 0.90 9.26
CA ALA A 236 -19.84 0.64 10.55
C ALA A 236 -18.37 0.23 10.32
N PRO A 237 -17.39 0.87 10.99
CA PRO A 237 -16.01 0.43 10.93
C PRO A 237 -15.89 -1.01 11.44
N MET A 238 -14.99 -1.78 10.84
CA MET A 238 -14.74 -3.15 11.29
C MET A 238 -14.21 -3.14 12.73
N ILE A 239 -14.69 -4.06 13.55
CA ILE A 239 -14.26 -4.17 14.95
C ILE A 239 -12.72 -4.32 15.03
N PRO A 240 -12.04 -3.62 15.97
CA PRO A 240 -10.58 -3.59 16.07
C PRO A 240 -9.89 -4.96 16.19
N GLU A 241 -10.56 -5.99 16.73
CA GLU A 241 -10.04 -7.36 16.71
C GLU A 241 -9.93 -7.92 15.28
N ARG A 242 -11.00 -7.80 14.47
CA ARG A 242 -11.00 -8.27 13.07
C ARG A 242 -10.05 -7.46 12.19
N PHE A 243 -9.93 -6.16 12.46
CA PHE A 243 -8.94 -5.31 11.78
C PHE A 243 -7.50 -5.78 12.09
N ARG A 244 -7.17 -5.98 13.38
CA ARG A 244 -5.86 -6.48 13.79
C ARG A 244 -5.58 -7.91 13.31
N GLU A 245 -6.58 -8.77 13.21
CA GLU A 245 -6.43 -10.11 12.62
C GLU A 245 -6.10 -10.02 11.13
N ARG A 246 -6.75 -9.13 10.38
CA ARG A 246 -6.49 -8.92 8.96
C ARG A 246 -5.13 -8.25 8.72
N GLU A 247 -4.79 -7.24 9.51
CA GLU A 247 -3.48 -6.58 9.50
C GLU A 247 -2.34 -7.54 9.88
N LYS A 248 -2.59 -8.45 10.84
CA LYS A 248 -1.68 -9.57 11.15
C LYS A 248 -1.54 -10.52 9.95
N ILE A 249 -2.62 -10.87 9.26
CA ILE A 249 -2.57 -11.70 8.04
C ILE A 249 -1.68 -11.04 6.97
N PHE A 250 -1.73 -9.71 6.81
CA PHE A 250 -0.89 -8.97 5.85
C PHE A 250 0.56 -8.75 6.31
N THR A 251 0.81 -8.46 7.59
CA THR A 251 2.18 -8.28 8.14
C THR A 251 2.93 -9.62 8.30
N LEU A 252 2.19 -10.72 8.42
CA LEU A 252 2.74 -12.06 8.56
C LEU A 252 2.93 -12.79 7.22
N ALA A 253 2.66 -12.16 6.07
CA ALA A 253 2.90 -12.77 4.76
C ALA A 253 4.40 -13.10 4.50
N ALA A 254 5.33 -12.38 5.14
CA ALA A 254 6.78 -12.67 5.05
C ALA A 254 7.36 -13.42 6.27
N LEU A 255 6.62 -13.55 7.38
CA LEU A 255 7.12 -14.04 8.67
C LEU A 255 6.40 -15.29 9.22
N SER A 256 5.36 -15.78 8.54
CA SER A 256 4.40 -16.75 9.10
C SER A 256 4.93 -18.16 9.30
N ILE A 257 5.60 -18.81 8.35
CA ILE A 257 5.87 -20.25 8.54
C ILE A 257 6.90 -20.49 9.63
N LYS A 258 8.02 -19.77 9.65
CA LYS A 258 9.03 -19.98 10.70
C LYS A 258 8.50 -19.67 12.11
N LYS A 259 7.61 -18.69 12.28
CA LYS A 259 7.05 -18.35 13.60
C LYS A 259 5.90 -19.27 14.02
N VAL A 260 4.97 -19.59 13.11
CA VAL A 260 3.90 -20.58 13.38
C VAL A 260 4.50 -21.95 13.62
N TRP A 261 5.52 -22.34 12.84
CA TRP A 261 6.28 -23.57 13.06
C TRP A 261 7.06 -23.52 14.37
N LYS A 262 7.85 -22.47 14.63
CA LYS A 262 8.61 -22.33 15.89
C LYS A 262 7.69 -22.33 17.11
N ALA A 263 6.49 -21.76 17.03
CA ALA A 263 5.47 -21.81 18.09
C ALA A 263 4.87 -23.21 18.25
N ALA A 264 4.61 -23.94 17.15
CA ALA A 264 4.14 -25.33 17.18
C ALA A 264 5.22 -26.33 17.64
N THR A 265 6.51 -26.04 17.41
CA THR A 265 7.64 -26.92 17.77
C THR A 265 8.26 -26.63 19.13
N SER A 266 7.98 -25.49 19.75
CA SER A 266 8.54 -25.11 21.07
C SER A 266 7.67 -25.52 22.26
N ALA A 267 6.47 -26.06 22.02
CA ALA A 267 5.69 -26.75 23.03
C ALA A 267 6.24 -28.19 23.25
N PRO A 268 6.40 -28.67 24.50
CA PRO A 268 6.86 -30.04 24.73
C PRO A 268 5.88 -31.04 24.11
N GLY A 269 6.33 -31.79 23.09
CA GLY A 269 5.50 -32.74 22.35
C GLY A 269 4.63 -32.16 21.22
N GLY A 270 4.76 -30.87 20.89
CA GLY A 270 3.84 -30.16 19.98
C GLY A 270 3.71 -30.71 18.55
N LEU A 271 4.79 -31.26 17.97
CA LEU A 271 4.74 -31.89 16.64
C LEU A 271 4.22 -33.33 16.62
N LEU A 272 4.13 -34.00 17.79
CA LEU A 272 3.71 -35.40 17.88
C LEU A 272 2.19 -35.57 18.05
N GLN A 273 1.46 -34.47 18.15
CA GLN A 273 0.01 -34.46 18.45
C GLN A 273 -0.82 -33.71 17.41
N LEU A 274 -0.21 -33.05 16.41
CA LEU A 274 -0.95 -32.36 15.36
C LEU A 274 -1.63 -33.40 14.46
N GLN A 275 -2.96 -33.46 14.50
CA GLN A 275 -3.76 -34.42 13.74
C GLN A 275 -4.35 -33.83 12.46
N ALA A 276 -4.65 -32.53 12.44
CA ALA A 276 -5.21 -31.84 11.28
C ALA A 276 -4.56 -30.47 11.08
N PHE A 277 -4.31 -30.09 9.82
CA PHE A 277 -3.79 -28.78 9.45
C PHE A 277 -4.45 -28.30 8.16
N ALA A 278 -5.05 -27.10 8.18
CA ALA A 278 -5.70 -26.50 7.02
C ALA A 278 -5.19 -25.08 6.79
N MET A 279 -4.90 -24.74 5.54
CA MET A 279 -4.38 -23.43 5.18
C MET A 279 -4.78 -23.03 3.76
N THR A 280 -5.30 -21.81 3.63
CA THR A 280 -5.80 -21.24 2.38
C THR A 280 -5.21 -19.84 2.19
N PRO A 281 -3.93 -19.73 1.81
CA PRO A 281 -3.28 -18.43 1.67
C PRO A 281 -3.86 -17.62 0.50
N ASP A 282 -3.82 -16.30 0.65
CA ASP A 282 -4.17 -15.34 -0.40
C ASP A 282 -3.17 -15.41 -1.59
N ARG A 283 -3.65 -15.13 -2.80
CA ARG A 283 -3.06 -15.48 -4.11
C ARG A 283 -1.74 -14.77 -4.46
N SER A 284 -1.08 -14.12 -3.52
CA SER A 284 0.09 -13.27 -3.77
C SER A 284 1.23 -13.44 -2.76
N CYS A 285 1.11 -14.33 -1.78
CA CYS A 285 2.05 -14.38 -0.65
C CYS A 285 3.01 -15.57 -0.65
N TRP A 286 2.94 -16.45 -1.66
CA TRP A 286 3.63 -17.74 -1.67
C TRP A 286 4.39 -17.93 -2.98
N GLY A 287 5.48 -18.71 -2.93
CA GLY A 287 6.32 -19.08 -4.06
C GLY A 287 7.16 -20.32 -3.70
N ASP A 288 8.14 -20.71 -4.50
CA ASP A 288 8.93 -21.94 -4.30
C ASP A 288 9.60 -22.07 -2.92
N GLY A 289 10.04 -20.94 -2.34
CA GLY A 289 10.61 -20.91 -0.99
C GLY A 289 9.64 -21.39 0.10
N THR A 290 8.33 -21.27 -0.14
CA THR A 290 7.31 -21.69 0.80
C THR A 290 7.10 -23.20 0.79
N VAL A 291 7.24 -23.86 -0.36
CA VAL A 291 7.26 -25.33 -0.47
C VAL A 291 8.40 -25.94 0.35
N THR A 292 9.56 -25.29 0.35
CA THR A 292 10.73 -25.80 1.09
C THR A 292 10.45 -25.83 2.60
N ALA A 293 9.66 -24.88 3.11
CA ALA A 293 9.26 -24.85 4.51
C ALA A 293 8.23 -25.95 4.88
N LEU A 294 7.48 -26.46 3.90
CA LEU A 294 6.55 -27.59 4.07
C LEU A 294 7.28 -28.94 4.22
N ARG A 295 8.59 -29.02 3.94
CA ARG A 295 9.42 -30.22 4.17
C ARG A 295 9.34 -30.72 5.61
N GLU A 296 9.20 -29.80 6.56
CA GLU A 296 9.17 -30.13 7.99
C GLU A 296 7.92 -30.95 8.40
N PHE A 297 6.88 -31.00 7.56
CA PHE A 297 5.72 -31.89 7.79
C PHE A 297 6.10 -33.38 7.78
N GLN A 298 7.21 -33.76 7.13
CA GLN A 298 7.72 -35.13 7.16
C GLN A 298 8.05 -35.62 8.58
N ALA A 299 8.36 -34.71 9.50
CA ALA A 299 8.66 -35.04 10.88
C ALA A 299 7.39 -35.28 11.73
N CYS A 300 6.21 -34.92 11.24
CA CYS A 300 4.95 -35.02 11.97
C CYS A 300 4.31 -36.41 11.83
N ARG A 301 4.56 -37.29 12.81
CA ARG A 301 4.06 -38.69 12.81
C ARG A 301 2.59 -38.84 13.20
N SER A 302 1.88 -37.76 13.47
CA SER A 302 0.47 -37.76 13.93
C SER A 302 -0.49 -37.12 12.94
N LEU A 303 0.01 -36.46 11.89
CA LEU A 303 -0.82 -35.73 10.93
C LEU A 303 -1.68 -36.70 10.13
N ARG A 304 -3.00 -36.56 10.26
CA ARG A 304 -4.01 -37.38 9.57
C ARG A 304 -4.73 -36.60 8.49
N GLU A 305 -4.88 -35.30 8.65
CA GLU A 305 -5.62 -34.46 7.71
C GLU A 305 -4.79 -33.24 7.31
N LEU A 306 -4.66 -33.01 6.01
CA LEU A 306 -3.94 -31.86 5.47
C LEU A 306 -4.75 -31.22 4.36
N THR A 307 -5.07 -29.94 4.52
CA THR A 307 -5.69 -29.12 3.48
C THR A 307 -4.76 -27.97 3.09
N LEU A 308 -4.33 -27.94 1.83
CA LEU A 308 -3.45 -26.93 1.26
C LEU A 308 -4.07 -26.36 -0.01
N ARG A 309 -4.56 -25.12 0.04
CA ARG A 309 -5.08 -24.43 -1.16
C ARG A 309 -4.10 -23.38 -1.65
N LEU A 310 -3.16 -23.79 -2.50
CA LEU A 310 -2.03 -22.97 -2.94
C LEU A 310 -2.23 -22.38 -4.35
N SER A 311 -3.48 -22.16 -4.76
CA SER A 311 -3.79 -21.63 -6.09
C SER A 311 -3.35 -20.17 -6.27
N GLY A 312 -2.79 -19.82 -7.43
CA GLY A 312 -2.37 -18.46 -7.80
C GLY A 312 -1.01 -18.03 -7.27
N ASN A 313 -0.29 -18.90 -6.56
CA ASN A 313 0.86 -18.53 -5.73
C ASN A 313 2.24 -18.72 -6.38
N GLY A 314 2.39 -18.48 -7.69
CA GLY A 314 3.71 -18.52 -8.35
C GLY A 314 4.56 -19.80 -8.15
N ILE A 315 3.96 -20.93 -7.72
CA ILE A 315 4.66 -22.18 -7.44
C ILE A 315 5.06 -22.84 -8.76
N THR A 316 6.35 -23.08 -8.95
CA THR A 316 6.86 -23.73 -10.15
C THR A 316 6.57 -25.23 -10.15
N ALA A 317 6.62 -25.86 -11.33
CA ALA A 317 6.50 -27.30 -11.46
C ALA A 317 7.55 -28.08 -10.64
N LYS A 318 8.74 -27.49 -10.42
CA LYS A 318 9.80 -28.10 -9.59
C LYS A 318 9.38 -28.11 -8.12
N ALA A 319 8.91 -26.99 -7.60
CA ALA A 319 8.45 -26.91 -6.21
C ALA A 319 7.19 -27.78 -5.99
N ALA A 320 6.25 -27.82 -6.94
CA ALA A 320 5.11 -28.74 -6.84
C ALA A 320 5.56 -30.22 -6.71
N LYS A 321 6.59 -30.65 -7.46
CA LYS A 321 7.16 -32.00 -7.35
C LYS A 321 7.83 -32.24 -5.99
N GLU A 322 8.57 -31.26 -5.49
CA GLU A 322 9.19 -31.35 -4.15
C GLU A 322 8.14 -31.46 -3.05
N LEU A 323 7.05 -30.68 -3.13
CA LEU A 323 5.93 -30.77 -2.20
C LEU A 323 5.33 -32.17 -2.16
N VAL A 324 5.05 -32.75 -3.34
CA VAL A 324 4.50 -34.12 -3.43
C VAL A 324 5.47 -35.13 -2.82
N ALA A 325 6.77 -35.00 -3.08
CA ALA A 325 7.80 -35.87 -2.49
C ALA A 325 7.91 -35.75 -0.96
N TYR A 326 7.55 -34.59 -0.40
CA TYR A 326 7.50 -34.38 1.04
C TYR A 326 6.26 -35.02 1.64
N LEU A 327 5.10 -34.82 1.02
CA LEU A 327 3.84 -35.40 1.49
C LEU A 327 3.81 -36.92 1.37
N SER A 328 4.51 -37.51 0.39
CA SER A 328 4.59 -38.97 0.24
C SER A 328 5.33 -39.67 1.38
N ARG A 329 6.03 -38.92 2.25
CA ARG A 329 6.72 -39.45 3.43
C ARG A 329 5.92 -39.28 4.73
N CYS A 330 4.68 -38.79 4.63
CA CYS A 330 3.77 -38.64 5.78
C CYS A 330 2.91 -39.90 5.94
N ASP A 331 3.46 -40.93 6.59
CA ASP A 331 2.88 -42.30 6.64
C ASP A 331 1.52 -42.43 7.34
N ARG A 332 1.05 -41.38 8.04
CA ARG A 332 -0.22 -41.37 8.78
C ARG A 332 -1.29 -40.45 8.20
N LEU A 333 -0.99 -39.80 7.06
CA LEU A 333 -1.92 -38.90 6.41
C LEU A 333 -3.07 -39.70 5.78
N ALA A 334 -4.27 -39.56 6.34
CA ALA A 334 -5.47 -40.26 5.91
C ALA A 334 -6.31 -39.43 4.93
N SER A 335 -6.21 -38.09 5.00
CA SER A 335 -6.93 -37.16 4.13
C SER A 335 -6.01 -36.04 3.65
N LEU A 336 -5.97 -35.83 2.34
CA LEU A 336 -5.22 -34.75 1.69
C LEU A 336 -6.14 -34.00 0.72
N ASP A 337 -6.44 -32.74 1.02
CA ASP A 337 -7.09 -31.80 0.09
C ASP A 337 -6.02 -30.80 -0.40
N LEU A 338 -5.42 -31.08 -1.55
CA LEU A 338 -4.37 -30.28 -2.15
C LEU A 338 -4.86 -29.62 -3.43
N ILE A 339 -4.98 -28.29 -3.43
CA ILE A 339 -5.39 -27.50 -4.59
C ILE A 339 -4.19 -26.68 -5.09
N LEU A 340 -3.55 -27.17 -6.14
CA LEU A 340 -2.48 -26.50 -6.88
C LEU A 340 -3.03 -26.01 -8.22
N VAL A 341 -3.27 -24.71 -8.37
CA VAL A 341 -3.67 -24.11 -9.66
C VAL A 341 -2.77 -22.92 -9.91
N GLY A 342 -1.94 -22.97 -10.95
CA GLY A 342 -1.02 -21.89 -11.31
C GLY A 342 -0.67 -21.92 -12.79
N GLU A 343 -0.48 -20.74 -13.38
CA GLU A 343 -0.16 -20.52 -14.81
C GLU A 343 1.13 -21.25 -15.25
N THR A 344 2.07 -21.50 -14.33
CA THR A 344 3.42 -22.04 -14.59
C THR A 344 3.56 -23.56 -14.47
N LEU A 345 2.50 -24.29 -14.10
CA LEU A 345 2.54 -25.76 -14.00
C LEU A 345 2.46 -26.47 -15.36
N ASN A 346 2.15 -25.74 -16.44
CA ASN A 346 1.92 -26.29 -17.79
C ASN A 346 3.15 -26.27 -18.72
N HIS A 347 4.33 -25.88 -18.25
CA HIS A 347 5.56 -25.98 -19.06
C HIS A 347 6.38 -27.22 -18.68
N GLY A 348 5.91 -28.38 -19.13
CA GLY A 348 6.76 -29.54 -19.38
C GLY A 348 7.23 -29.56 -20.84
N PRO A 349 8.43 -30.08 -21.15
CA PRO A 349 8.93 -30.10 -22.52
C PRO A 349 8.03 -30.98 -23.39
N ARG A 350 7.64 -30.48 -24.56
CA ARG A 350 7.30 -31.33 -25.71
C ARG A 350 8.56 -31.64 -26.48
#